data_AF-A0A5C7NYG2-F1
#
_entry.id   AF-A0A5C7NYG2-F1
#
_cell.length_a   1.000
_cell.length_b   1.000
_cell.length_c   1.000
_cell.angle_alpha   90.00
_cell.angle_beta   90.00
_cell.angle_gamma   90.00
#
_symmetry.space_group_name_H-M   'P 1'
#
loop_
_entity.id
_entity.type
_entity.pdbx_description
1 polymer ?
#
loop_
_entity_poly.entity_id
_entity_poly.type
_entity_poly.pdbx_seq_one_letter_code
_entity_poly.pdbx_strand_id
1 'polypeptide(L)'
;MSRPAQSSSSVEPGAVEYPPTGRNPVAGNPMLAKMEKEAEQNQPGSGSLYAGPPAPPPPPGAYAQATGAAQAAAVRGGTGAPPASAGVRRMTMDDVIVKTGIVFVILVAAAVVGWNLGGAMTLVAFGSALVAFVLALVISFKKSSSPLLVILYSVFEGLFLGGISRWYQAYGESQGNGNLVLQAVGATLVVFAVMLVVYKTGLVKVTQRTTKIFMVMLFSYMIIGLISLVAALFGVGGGWGFYGVGGIGIIISLLAVGLAAFSLV
;
A
#
# COMPACT_ATOMS: atom_id res chain seq x y z
N MET A 1 -56.76 7.01 -66.89
CA MET A 1 -56.86 7.15 -65.42
C MET A 1 -56.95 5.76 -64.84
N SER A 2 -55.92 5.38 -64.09
CA SER A 2 -55.53 4.00 -63.85
C SER A 2 -55.74 3.60 -62.38
N ARG A 3 -56.43 2.46 -62.21
CA ARG A 3 -56.17 1.38 -61.24
C ARG A 3 -56.44 1.56 -59.71
N PRO A 4 -56.61 0.43 -59.00
CA PRO A 4 -57.48 0.25 -57.83
C PRO A 4 -56.74 -0.24 -56.55
N ALA A 5 -57.54 -0.57 -55.53
CA ALA A 5 -57.36 -1.62 -54.49
C ALA A 5 -56.12 -1.60 -53.57
N GLN A 6 -56.38 -1.39 -52.28
CA GLN A 6 -55.49 -1.73 -51.17
C GLN A 6 -55.49 -3.25 -50.94
N SER A 7 -54.32 -3.85 -50.78
CA SER A 7 -54.14 -5.18 -50.20
C SER A 7 -53.01 -5.19 -49.16
N SER A 8 -53.43 -5.39 -47.92
CA SER A 8 -52.74 -6.04 -46.79
C SER A 8 -51.28 -6.47 -46.95
N SER A 9 -50.44 -5.93 -46.07
CA SER A 9 -49.13 -6.42 -45.70
C SER A 9 -49.20 -7.81 -45.07
N SER A 10 -48.59 -8.80 -45.73
CA SER A 10 -48.17 -10.06 -45.10
C SER A 10 -46.78 -10.37 -45.66
N VAL A 11 -45.73 -10.08 -44.90
CA VAL A 11 -44.34 -10.44 -45.26
C VAL A 11 -43.86 -11.44 -44.22
N GLU A 12 -43.57 -12.65 -44.72
CA GLU A 12 -42.87 -13.74 -44.03
C GLU A 12 -41.52 -13.28 -43.45
N PRO A 13 -41.05 -13.88 -42.33
CA PRO A 13 -39.69 -13.71 -41.87
C PRO A 13 -38.72 -14.50 -42.77
N GLY A 14 -38.32 -13.89 -43.89
CA GLY A 14 -37.28 -14.38 -44.78
C GLY A 14 -35.91 -14.37 -44.12
N ALA A 15 -35.16 -15.46 -44.34
CA ALA A 15 -33.79 -15.67 -43.88
C ALA A 15 -32.87 -14.49 -44.19
N VAL A 16 -32.14 -14.02 -43.18
CA VAL A 16 -31.07 -13.04 -43.36
C VAL A 16 -29.90 -13.77 -44.02
N GLU A 17 -29.79 -13.61 -45.33
CA GLU A 17 -28.65 -14.04 -46.12
C GLU A 17 -27.44 -13.19 -45.75
N TYR A 18 -26.45 -13.81 -45.11
CA TYR A 18 -25.18 -13.16 -44.81
C TYR A 18 -24.40 -13.00 -46.12
N PRO A 19 -23.97 -11.78 -46.50
CA PRO A 19 -23.11 -11.61 -47.66
C PRO A 19 -21.77 -12.32 -47.39
N PRO A 20 -21.12 -12.91 -48.41
CA PRO A 20 -19.80 -13.51 -48.25
C PRO A 20 -18.78 -12.39 -47.99
N THR A 21 -18.53 -12.08 -46.73
CA THR A 21 -17.45 -11.19 -46.32
C THR A 21 -16.10 -11.89 -46.52
N GLY A 22 -15.63 -11.88 -47.77
CA GLY A 22 -14.29 -12.31 -48.19
C GLY A 22 -13.17 -11.35 -47.75
N ARG A 23 -13.21 -10.85 -46.50
CA ARG A 23 -12.07 -10.17 -45.88
C ARG A 23 -11.98 -10.61 -44.43
N ASN A 24 -11.06 -11.54 -44.17
CA ASN A 24 -10.60 -11.80 -42.81
C ASN A 24 -10.00 -10.50 -42.25
N PRO A 25 -10.62 -9.86 -41.22
CA PRO A 25 -10.07 -8.64 -40.61
C PRO A 25 -8.77 -8.91 -39.83
N VAL A 26 -8.33 -10.16 -39.77
CA VAL A 26 -7.16 -10.63 -39.01
C VAL A 26 -5.85 -10.44 -39.79
N ALA A 27 -5.89 -10.24 -41.11
CA ALA A 27 -4.69 -10.30 -41.97
C ALA A 27 -3.76 -9.08 -41.93
N GLY A 28 -4.07 -8.03 -41.14
CA GLY A 28 -3.29 -6.78 -41.13
C GLY A 28 -2.39 -6.56 -39.91
N ASN A 29 -2.59 -7.32 -38.82
CA ASN A 29 -1.96 -7.01 -37.53
C ASN A 29 -1.06 -8.15 -37.03
N PRO A 30 0.28 -7.96 -36.98
CA PRO A 30 1.21 -9.01 -36.59
C PRO A 30 1.08 -9.43 -35.13
N MET A 31 0.44 -8.60 -34.29
CA MET A 31 0.06 -8.96 -32.92
C MET A 31 -1.01 -10.05 -32.89
N LEU A 32 -2.02 -9.98 -33.76
CA LEU A 32 -3.14 -10.93 -33.77
C LEU A 32 -2.71 -12.28 -34.34
N ALA A 33 -1.85 -12.30 -35.37
CA ALA A 33 -1.27 -13.53 -35.91
C ALA A 33 -0.35 -14.26 -34.90
N LYS A 34 0.28 -13.51 -33.98
CA LYS A 34 1.04 -14.10 -32.86
C LYS A 34 0.11 -14.69 -31.80
N MET A 35 -0.94 -13.95 -31.42
CA MET A 35 -1.95 -14.43 -30.47
C MET A 35 -2.71 -15.65 -30.99
N GLU A 36 -2.96 -15.75 -32.30
CA GLU A 36 -3.57 -16.91 -32.94
C GLU A 36 -2.63 -18.11 -32.91
N LYS A 37 -1.35 -17.94 -33.27
CA LYS A 37 -0.34 -19.01 -33.12
C LYS A 37 -0.17 -19.46 -31.66
N GLU A 38 -0.24 -18.53 -30.71
CA GLU A 38 -0.19 -18.84 -29.28
C GLU A 38 -1.48 -19.51 -28.77
N ALA A 39 -2.63 -19.17 -29.34
CA ALA A 39 -3.91 -19.81 -29.04
C ALA A 39 -4.03 -21.22 -29.63
N GLU A 40 -3.49 -21.44 -30.84
CA GLU A 40 -3.43 -22.75 -31.50
C GLU A 40 -2.42 -23.68 -30.81
N GLN A 41 -1.32 -23.14 -30.27
CA GLN A 41 -0.30 -23.92 -29.57
C GLN A 41 -0.67 -24.23 -28.10
N ASN A 42 -1.54 -23.44 -27.46
CA ASN A 42 -1.81 -23.53 -26.02
C ASN A 42 -3.27 -23.88 -25.65
N GLN A 43 -4.00 -24.57 -26.54
CA GLN A 43 -5.32 -25.13 -26.23
C GLN A 43 -5.24 -26.64 -25.93
N PRO A 44 -5.21 -27.05 -24.65
CA PRO A 44 -5.64 -28.38 -24.27
C PRO A 44 -7.18 -28.44 -24.31
N GLY A 45 -7.72 -28.96 -25.41
CA GLY A 45 -9.08 -29.46 -25.50
C GLY A 45 -10.21 -28.41 -25.48
N SER A 46 -10.49 -27.82 -26.64
CA SER A 46 -11.85 -27.32 -26.95
C SER A 46 -12.13 -27.59 -28.42
N GLY A 47 -12.97 -28.60 -28.67
CA GLY A 47 -13.25 -29.15 -29.98
C GLY A 47 -13.89 -28.15 -30.95
N SER A 48 -13.35 -28.16 -32.17
CA SER A 48 -13.95 -27.62 -33.38
C SER A 48 -15.30 -28.30 -33.65
N LEU A 49 -16.33 -27.50 -33.93
CA LEU A 49 -17.72 -27.88 -34.19
C LEU A 49 -17.97 -28.50 -35.58
N TYR A 50 -16.97 -29.14 -36.18
CA TYR A 50 -17.15 -29.88 -37.43
C TYR A 50 -17.67 -31.29 -37.13
N ALA A 51 -18.93 -31.56 -37.47
CA ALA A 51 -19.58 -32.85 -37.32
C ALA A 51 -18.92 -33.90 -38.25
N GLY A 52 -17.98 -34.68 -37.70
CA GLY A 52 -17.51 -35.93 -38.27
C GLY A 52 -18.44 -37.10 -37.90
N PRO A 53 -18.49 -38.17 -38.72
CA PRO A 53 -19.42 -39.29 -38.49
C PRO A 53 -19.21 -39.97 -37.12
N PRO A 54 -20.29 -40.46 -36.49
CA PRO A 54 -20.27 -40.90 -35.09
C PRO A 54 -19.35 -42.11 -34.87
N ALA A 55 -18.48 -42.00 -33.87
CA ALA A 55 -17.56 -43.06 -33.46
C ALA A 55 -18.32 -44.23 -32.80
N PRO A 56 -17.86 -45.48 -32.99
CA PRO A 56 -18.51 -46.68 -32.44
C PRO A 56 -18.44 -46.73 -30.90
N PRO A 57 -19.42 -47.35 -30.23
CA PRO A 57 -19.49 -47.40 -28.78
C PRO A 57 -18.33 -48.23 -28.17
N PRO A 58 -17.78 -47.80 -27.03
CA PRO A 58 -16.66 -48.48 -26.39
C PRO A 58 -17.03 -49.88 -25.87
N PRO A 59 -16.09 -50.85 -25.88
CA PRO A 59 -16.36 -52.23 -25.50
C PRO A 59 -16.71 -52.39 -24.01
N PRO A 60 -17.53 -53.41 -23.64
CA PRO A 60 -17.95 -53.64 -22.27
C PRO A 60 -16.76 -53.97 -21.36
N GLY A 61 -16.43 -53.09 -20.42
CA GLY A 61 -15.31 -53.25 -19.48
C GLY A 61 -14.52 -51.96 -19.22
N ALA A 62 -14.58 -50.98 -20.13
CA ALA A 62 -13.85 -49.71 -19.99
C ALA A 62 -14.33 -48.85 -18.79
N TYR A 63 -15.57 -49.04 -18.33
CA TYR A 63 -16.15 -48.32 -17.19
C TYR A 63 -15.59 -48.76 -15.82
N ALA A 64 -15.05 -49.98 -15.72
CA ALA A 64 -14.43 -50.48 -14.49
C ALA A 64 -13.01 -49.91 -14.28
N GLN A 65 -12.30 -49.63 -15.38
CA GLN A 65 -10.95 -49.07 -15.32
C GLN A 65 -10.97 -47.56 -15.03
N ALA A 66 -12.02 -46.85 -15.47
CA ALA A 66 -12.24 -45.43 -15.14
C ALA A 66 -12.54 -45.19 -13.66
N THR A 67 -13.27 -46.10 -13.01
CA THR A 67 -13.60 -46.00 -11.58
C THR A 67 -12.40 -46.33 -10.68
N GLY A 68 -11.60 -47.34 -11.03
CA GLY A 68 -10.35 -47.65 -10.32
C GLY A 68 -9.29 -46.56 -10.42
N ALA A 69 -9.15 -45.91 -11.59
CA ALA A 69 -8.23 -44.78 -11.78
C ALA A 69 -8.69 -43.50 -11.03
N ALA A 70 -10.00 -43.25 -10.96
CA ALA A 70 -10.57 -42.13 -10.20
C ALA A 70 -10.41 -42.32 -8.67
N GLN A 71 -10.55 -43.54 -8.16
CA GLN A 71 -10.31 -43.83 -6.74
C GLN A 71 -8.82 -43.83 -6.36
N ALA A 72 -7.93 -44.27 -7.24
CA ALA A 72 -6.49 -44.13 -7.03
C ALA A 72 -6.03 -42.65 -7.05
N ALA A 73 -6.68 -41.80 -7.84
CA ALA A 73 -6.48 -40.35 -7.82
C ALA A 73 -7.06 -39.68 -6.56
N ALA A 74 -8.18 -40.18 -6.03
CA ALA A 74 -8.79 -39.67 -4.80
C ALA A 74 -7.96 -39.99 -3.55
N VAL A 75 -7.32 -41.17 -3.48
CA VAL A 75 -6.40 -41.52 -2.38
C VAL A 75 -5.09 -40.73 -2.43
N ARG A 76 -4.67 -40.28 -3.61
CA ARG A 76 -3.56 -39.33 -3.79
C ARG A 76 -3.99 -37.86 -3.57
N GLY A 77 -5.27 -37.58 -3.35
CA GLY A 77 -5.84 -36.25 -3.08
C GLY A 77 -5.87 -35.83 -1.61
N GLY A 78 -5.44 -36.68 -0.67
CA GLY A 78 -5.55 -36.44 0.78
C GLY A 78 -4.54 -35.46 1.40
N THR A 79 -3.49 -35.08 0.68
CA THR A 79 -2.52 -34.04 1.11
C THR A 79 -1.83 -33.52 -0.15
N GLY A 80 -2.57 -32.74 -0.92
CA GLY A 80 -2.14 -32.24 -2.22
C GLY A 80 -2.54 -30.80 -2.48
N ALA A 81 -2.68 -29.98 -1.42
CA ALA A 81 -2.44 -28.57 -1.64
C ALA A 81 -0.99 -28.47 -2.15
N PRO A 82 -0.72 -27.87 -3.32
CA PRO A 82 0.66 -27.60 -3.73
C PRO A 82 1.31 -26.91 -2.53
N PRO A 83 2.56 -27.28 -2.13
CA PRO A 83 3.22 -26.56 -1.05
C PRO A 83 3.16 -25.10 -1.46
N ALA A 84 2.33 -24.32 -0.76
CA ALA A 84 2.21 -22.90 -1.00
C ALA A 84 3.64 -22.41 -0.95
N SER A 85 4.14 -21.94 -2.09
CA SER A 85 5.55 -21.64 -2.31
C SER A 85 6.08 -21.02 -1.03
N ALA A 86 7.08 -21.66 -0.40
CA ALA A 86 7.73 -21.17 0.81
C ALA A 86 8.59 -19.93 0.48
N GLY A 87 7.95 -18.94 -0.13
CA GLY A 87 8.51 -17.84 -0.87
C GLY A 87 7.37 -16.91 -1.26
N VAL A 88 7.15 -15.91 -0.42
CA VAL A 88 6.20 -14.80 -0.59
C VAL A 88 4.72 -15.16 -0.37
N ARG A 89 4.37 -15.47 0.89
CA ARG A 89 2.99 -15.25 1.35
C ARG A 89 2.67 -13.77 1.15
N ARG A 90 1.69 -13.45 0.30
CA ARG A 90 1.24 -12.08 0.09
C ARG A 90 0.78 -11.52 1.43
N MET A 91 1.40 -10.42 1.84
CA MET A 91 1.09 -9.73 3.09
C MET A 91 -0.26 -9.03 2.94
N THR A 92 -1.19 -9.29 3.86
CA THR A 92 -2.49 -8.61 3.92
C THR A 92 -2.33 -7.29 4.66
N MET A 93 -3.24 -6.34 4.44
CA MET A 93 -3.25 -5.08 5.20
C MET A 93 -3.34 -5.32 6.71
N ASP A 94 -4.08 -6.35 7.13
CA ASP A 94 -4.18 -6.74 8.54
C ASP A 94 -2.82 -7.18 9.10
N ASP A 95 -2.03 -7.95 8.34
CA ASP A 95 -0.67 -8.33 8.75
C ASP A 95 0.28 -7.13 8.80
N VAL A 96 0.11 -6.13 7.91
CA VAL A 96 0.86 -4.86 7.99
C VAL A 96 0.54 -4.11 9.26
N ILE A 97 -0.75 -3.94 9.57
CA ILE A 97 -1.21 -3.19 10.74
C ILE A 97 -0.72 -3.84 12.04
N VAL A 98 -0.78 -5.18 12.14
CA VAL A 98 -0.31 -5.90 13.33
C VAL A 98 1.21 -5.79 13.46
N LYS A 99 1.97 -5.99 12.39
CA LYS A 99 3.44 -5.89 12.43
C LYS A 99 3.92 -4.48 12.76
N THR A 100 3.33 -3.44 12.17
CA THR A 100 3.70 -2.06 12.50
C THR A 100 3.32 -1.71 13.93
N GLY A 101 2.17 -2.20 14.42
CA GLY A 101 1.77 -2.06 15.82
C GLY A 101 2.75 -2.72 16.79
N ILE A 102 3.18 -3.96 16.52
CA ILE A 102 4.17 -4.68 17.36
C ILE A 102 5.50 -3.92 17.39
N VAL A 103 6.01 -3.52 16.24
CA VAL A 103 7.26 -2.76 16.11
C VAL A 103 7.19 -1.43 16.86
N PHE A 104 6.04 -0.76 16.79
CA PHE A 104 5.80 0.48 17.53
C PHE A 104 5.78 0.26 19.05
N VAL A 105 5.10 -0.78 19.54
CA VAL A 105 5.10 -1.10 20.98
C VAL A 105 6.51 -1.42 21.48
N ILE A 106 7.30 -2.16 20.71
CA ILE A 106 8.71 -2.42 21.03
C ILE A 106 9.50 -1.11 21.12
N LEU A 107 9.31 -0.20 20.15
CA LEU A 107 9.96 1.12 20.15
C LEU A 107 9.56 1.93 21.39
N VAL A 108 8.28 1.99 21.73
CA VAL A 108 7.79 2.73 22.90
C VAL A 108 8.31 2.12 24.19
N ALA A 109 8.31 0.79 24.33
CA ALA A 109 8.88 0.12 25.49
C ALA A 109 10.38 0.44 25.64
N ALA A 110 11.12 0.40 24.53
CA ALA A 110 12.51 0.80 24.47
C ALA A 110 12.71 2.29 24.84
N ALA A 111 11.81 3.18 24.42
CA ALA A 111 11.84 4.59 24.81
C ALA A 111 11.57 4.82 26.30
N VAL A 112 10.64 4.07 26.90
CA VAL A 112 10.42 4.11 28.36
C VAL A 112 11.66 3.61 29.10
N VAL A 113 12.30 2.55 28.61
CA VAL A 113 13.58 2.08 29.18
C VAL A 113 14.63 3.18 29.06
N GLY A 114 14.87 3.74 27.86
CA GLY A 114 15.81 4.84 27.64
C GLY A 114 15.55 6.08 28.51
N TRP A 115 14.28 6.39 28.76
CA TRP A 115 13.84 7.48 29.64
C TRP A 115 14.16 7.24 31.13
N ASN A 116 14.15 5.98 31.58
CA ASN A 116 14.53 5.61 32.95
C ASN A 116 16.06 5.46 33.11
N LEU A 117 16.78 5.14 32.05
CA LEU A 117 18.24 5.11 32.02
C LEU A 117 18.87 6.52 32.04
N GLY A 118 18.06 7.58 31.97
CA GLY A 118 18.45 8.99 31.80
C GLY A 118 19.42 9.61 32.82
N GLY A 119 19.89 8.87 33.82
CA GLY A 119 21.01 9.26 34.69
C GLY A 119 22.40 8.86 34.18
N ALA A 120 22.49 7.82 33.34
CA ALA A 120 23.76 7.29 32.84
C ALA A 120 24.12 7.90 31.48
N MET A 121 24.56 9.17 31.53
CA MET A 121 25.34 9.90 30.51
C MET A 121 24.81 9.95 29.07
N THR A 122 24.80 11.17 28.53
CA THR A 122 24.86 11.56 27.12
C THR A 122 25.51 10.52 26.18
N LEU A 123 26.56 9.83 26.63
CA LEU A 123 27.20 8.71 25.93
C LEU A 123 26.26 7.57 25.51
N VAL A 124 25.30 7.16 26.34
CA VAL A 124 24.36 6.08 26.00
C VAL A 124 23.35 6.57 24.96
N ALA A 125 22.87 7.81 25.08
CA ALA A 125 21.97 8.41 24.09
C ALA A 125 22.69 8.56 22.73
N PHE A 126 23.86 9.21 22.69
CA PHE A 126 24.63 9.36 21.44
C PHE A 126 25.16 8.02 20.90
N GLY A 127 25.51 7.06 21.76
CA GLY A 127 25.91 5.72 21.37
C GLY A 127 24.77 4.94 20.72
N SER A 128 23.57 4.98 21.31
CA SER A 128 22.37 4.38 20.72
C SER A 128 21.95 5.06 19.42
N ALA A 129 22.08 6.39 19.31
CA ALA A 129 21.84 7.14 18.08
C ALA A 129 22.76 6.68 16.94
N LEU A 130 24.06 6.52 17.24
CA LEU A 130 25.04 6.08 16.25
C LEU A 130 24.75 4.65 15.78
N VAL A 131 24.42 3.75 16.70
CA VAL A 131 24.06 2.36 16.37
C VAL A 131 22.78 2.32 15.53
N ALA A 132 21.74 3.05 15.93
CA ALA A 132 20.48 3.14 15.19
C ALA A 132 20.67 3.74 13.79
N PHE A 133 21.50 4.78 13.67
CA PHE A 133 21.84 5.42 12.39
C PHE A 133 22.57 4.45 11.46
N VAL A 134 23.58 3.72 11.96
CA VAL A 134 24.29 2.70 11.17
C VAL A 134 23.32 1.58 10.75
N LEU A 135 22.44 1.13 11.65
CA LEU A 135 21.42 0.14 11.30
C LEU A 135 20.46 0.66 10.21
N ALA A 136 20.04 1.92 10.28
CA ALA A 136 19.18 2.54 9.27
C ALA A 136 19.87 2.62 7.89
N LEU A 137 21.16 2.95 7.86
CA LEU A 137 21.96 2.92 6.62
C LEU A 137 22.10 1.51 6.07
N VAL A 138 22.36 0.52 6.93
CA VAL A 138 22.43 -0.90 6.53
C VAL A 138 21.11 -1.37 5.96
N ILE A 139 19.97 -1.04 6.59
CA ILE A 139 18.63 -1.39 6.08
C ILE A 139 18.38 -0.74 4.72
N SER A 140 18.76 0.53 4.56
CA SER A 140 18.59 1.29 3.31
C SER A 140 19.40 0.71 2.16
N PHE A 141 20.67 0.34 2.41
CA PHE A 141 21.54 -0.23 1.37
C PHE A 141 21.25 -1.70 1.07
N LYS A 142 20.85 -2.47 2.08
CA LYS A 142 20.60 -3.92 1.91
C LYS A 142 19.31 -4.21 1.14
N LYS A 143 18.40 -3.22 0.98
CA LYS A 143 17.09 -3.37 0.32
C LYS A 143 16.35 -4.67 0.73
N SER A 144 16.60 -5.14 1.94
CA SER A 144 16.11 -6.39 2.48
C SER A 144 15.69 -6.10 3.90
N SER A 145 14.38 -5.99 4.11
CA SER A 145 13.79 -5.79 5.42
C SER A 145 13.71 -7.15 6.11
N SER A 146 14.81 -7.56 6.75
CA SER A 146 14.75 -8.74 7.62
C SER A 146 14.04 -8.34 8.92
N PRO A 147 13.07 -9.14 9.41
CA PRO A 147 12.31 -8.82 10.62
C PRO A 147 13.21 -8.51 11.83
N LEU A 148 14.33 -9.22 11.94
CA LEU A 148 15.30 -9.04 13.02
C LEU A 148 15.96 -7.66 12.99
N LEU A 149 16.32 -7.13 11.81
CA LEU A 149 16.93 -5.81 11.70
C LEU A 149 15.95 -4.71 12.08
N VAL A 150 14.67 -4.86 11.72
CA VAL A 150 13.64 -3.90 12.09
C VAL A 150 13.45 -3.87 13.61
N ILE A 151 13.38 -5.03 14.25
CA ILE A 151 13.21 -5.12 15.71
C ILE A 151 14.42 -4.51 16.43
N LEU A 152 15.64 -4.86 16.02
CA LEU A 152 16.86 -4.29 16.60
C LEU A 152 16.90 -2.78 16.42
N TYR A 153 16.62 -2.30 15.21
CA TYR A 153 16.53 -0.87 14.93
C TYR A 153 15.53 -0.17 15.86
N SER A 154 14.33 -0.71 16.02
CA SER A 154 13.30 -0.13 16.89
C SER A 154 13.70 -0.08 18.37
N VAL A 155 14.47 -1.06 18.85
CA VAL A 155 14.99 -1.04 20.22
C VAL A 155 16.03 0.07 20.38
N PHE A 156 17.04 0.15 19.52
CA PHE A 156 18.09 1.17 19.64
C PHE A 156 17.56 2.59 19.40
N GLU A 157 16.71 2.76 18.39
CA GLU A 157 16.05 4.02 18.08
C GLU A 157 15.13 4.45 19.23
N GLY A 158 14.36 3.52 19.81
CA GLY A 158 13.54 3.78 20.99
C GLY A 158 14.37 4.24 22.18
N LEU A 159 15.46 3.54 22.51
CA LEU A 159 16.38 3.94 23.59
C LEU A 159 16.92 5.36 23.37
N PHE A 160 17.33 5.70 22.15
CA PHE A 160 17.79 7.04 21.78
C PHE A 160 16.71 8.09 21.99
N LEU A 161 15.50 7.85 21.46
CA LEU A 161 14.33 8.71 21.60
C LEU A 161 13.96 8.94 23.07
N GLY A 162 14.02 7.91 23.91
CA GLY A 162 13.78 8.01 25.35
C GLY A 162 14.81 8.88 26.07
N GLY A 163 16.10 8.67 25.77
CA GLY A 163 17.21 9.42 26.35
C GLY A 163 17.20 10.90 25.94
N ILE A 164 16.98 11.19 24.65
CA ILE A 164 16.93 12.58 24.16
C ILE A 164 15.69 13.31 24.69
N SER A 165 14.57 12.60 24.84
CA SER A 165 13.34 13.13 25.43
C SER A 165 13.58 13.59 26.88
N ARG A 166 14.36 12.84 27.69
CA ARG A 166 14.78 13.28 29.03
C ARG A 166 15.68 14.51 29.00
N TRP A 167 16.61 14.58 28.04
CA TRP A 167 17.48 15.74 27.88
C TRP A 167 16.68 17.01 27.55
N TYR A 168 15.72 16.91 26.62
CA TYR A 168 14.80 18.00 26.29
C TYR A 168 13.88 18.37 27.46
N GLN A 169 13.45 17.40 28.25
CA GLN A 169 12.66 17.68 29.45
C GLN A 169 13.48 18.47 30.47
N ALA A 170 14.72 18.04 30.76
CA ALA A 170 15.60 18.76 31.67
C ALA A 170 15.89 20.20 31.18
N TYR A 171 16.07 20.38 29.87
CA TYR A 171 16.20 21.70 29.27
C TYR A 171 14.92 22.54 29.40
N GLY A 172 13.75 21.96 29.12
CA GLY A 172 12.44 22.63 29.24
C GLY A 172 12.12 23.06 30.67
N GLU A 173 12.37 22.18 31.64
CA GLU A 173 12.19 22.46 33.07
C GLU A 173 13.10 23.61 33.54
N SER A 174 14.34 23.69 33.03
CA SER A 174 15.24 24.82 33.33
C SER A 174 14.73 26.17 32.81
N GLN A 175 13.83 26.16 31.83
CA GLN A 175 13.20 27.34 31.23
C GLN A 175 11.80 27.64 31.81
N GLY A 176 11.39 26.93 32.87
CA GLY A 176 10.07 27.11 33.51
C GLY A 176 8.89 26.59 32.69
N ASN A 177 9.15 25.93 31.57
CA ASN A 177 8.12 25.27 30.77
C ASN A 177 7.95 23.86 31.35
N GLY A 178 6.70 23.48 31.69
CA GLY A 178 6.41 22.17 32.30
C GLY A 178 6.71 20.98 31.39
N ASN A 179 6.02 19.85 31.59
CA ASN A 179 6.32 18.63 30.85
C ASN A 179 5.79 18.65 29.40
N LEU A 180 6.45 19.43 28.54
CA LEU A 180 6.19 19.55 27.10
C LEU A 180 6.40 18.21 26.38
N VAL A 181 7.36 17.42 26.84
CA VAL A 181 7.78 16.18 26.18
C VAL A 181 6.70 15.11 26.30
N LEU A 182 6.08 14.95 27.47
CA LEU A 182 4.96 14.02 27.62
C LEU A 182 3.75 14.42 26.79
N GLN A 183 3.49 15.72 26.62
CA GLN A 183 2.40 16.20 25.78
C GLN A 183 2.69 15.91 24.31
N ALA A 184 3.91 16.18 23.85
CA ALA A 184 4.31 15.91 22.47
C ALA A 184 4.26 14.41 22.16
N VAL A 185 4.85 13.56 23.00
CA VAL A 185 4.83 12.10 22.84
C VAL A 185 3.40 11.58 22.97
N GLY A 186 2.62 12.05 23.93
CA GLY A 186 1.22 11.66 24.08
C GLY A 186 0.39 11.98 22.82
N ALA A 187 0.60 13.15 22.22
CA ALA A 187 -0.07 13.53 20.98
C ALA A 187 0.31 12.59 19.81
N THR A 188 1.60 12.23 19.66
CA THR A 188 2.01 11.31 18.59
C THR A 188 1.48 9.90 18.80
N LEU A 189 1.46 9.40 20.04
CA LEU A 189 0.87 8.10 20.39
C LEU A 189 -0.62 8.05 20.03
N VAL A 190 -1.37 9.10 20.36
CA VAL A 190 -2.80 9.20 20.03
C VAL A 190 -3.01 9.22 18.51
N VAL A 191 -2.27 10.05 17.78
CA VAL A 191 -2.37 10.12 16.31
C VAL A 191 -2.06 8.77 15.68
N PHE A 192 -1.00 8.09 16.13
CA PHE A 192 -0.64 6.77 15.62
C PHE A 192 -1.72 5.72 15.90
N ALA A 193 -2.27 5.69 17.12
CA ALA A 193 -3.35 4.78 17.49
C ALA A 193 -4.62 5.02 16.67
N VAL A 194 -5.02 6.29 16.51
CA VAL A 194 -6.15 6.69 15.66
C VAL A 194 -5.91 6.23 14.23
N MET A 195 -4.70 6.43 13.70
CA MET A 195 -4.38 6.04 12.33
C MET A 195 -4.43 4.52 12.12
N LEU A 196 -3.94 3.72 13.08
CA LEU A 196 -4.06 2.26 13.02
C LEU A 196 -5.53 1.81 12.98
N VAL A 197 -6.39 2.43 13.80
CA VAL A 197 -7.84 2.12 13.81
C VAL A 197 -8.51 2.52 12.49
N VAL A 198 -8.18 3.70 11.96
CA VAL A 198 -8.69 4.18 10.66
C VAL A 198 -8.28 3.24 9.53
N TYR A 199 -7.03 2.77 9.50
CA TYR A 199 -6.57 1.82 8.49
C TYR A 199 -7.20 0.44 8.65
N LYS A 200 -7.38 -0.04 9.89
CA LYS A 200 -8.04 -1.32 10.18
C LYS A 200 -9.51 -1.32 9.75
N THR A 201 -10.20 -0.20 9.96
CA THR A 201 -11.62 -0.06 9.57
C THR A 201 -11.80 0.19 8.08
N GLY A 202 -10.72 0.46 7.34
CA GLY A 202 -10.78 0.76 5.90
C GLY A 202 -11.60 2.00 5.56
N LEU A 203 -11.88 2.85 6.55
CA LEU A 203 -12.82 3.97 6.44
C LEU A 203 -12.27 5.09 5.53
N VAL A 204 -10.94 5.21 5.46
CA VAL A 204 -10.26 6.24 4.66
C VAL A 204 -9.38 5.59 3.60
N LYS A 205 -9.66 5.92 2.33
CA LYS A 205 -8.84 5.52 1.19
C LYS A 205 -8.05 6.72 0.68
N VAL A 206 -6.72 6.64 0.73
CA VAL A 206 -5.84 7.68 0.19
C VAL A 206 -5.87 7.58 -1.33
N THR A 207 -6.42 8.60 -1.99
CA THR A 207 -6.45 8.68 -3.45
C THR A 207 -5.23 9.42 -3.98
N GLN A 208 -4.92 9.26 -5.27
CA GLN A 208 -3.85 10.02 -5.93
C GLN A 208 -4.06 11.54 -5.80
N ARG A 209 -5.32 12.02 -5.72
CA ARG A 209 -5.62 13.43 -5.50
C ARG A 209 -5.26 13.87 -4.08
N THR A 210 -5.62 13.08 -3.08
CA THR A 210 -5.27 13.36 -1.66
C THR A 210 -3.75 13.44 -1.48
N THR A 211 -3.00 12.51 -2.07
CA THR A 211 -1.52 12.51 -2.01
C THR A 211 -0.93 13.77 -2.64
N LYS A 212 -1.46 14.23 -3.78
CA LYS A 212 -1.00 15.46 -4.44
C LYS A 212 -1.24 16.69 -3.57
N ILE A 213 -2.44 16.84 -3.00
CA ILE A 213 -2.75 17.95 -2.09
C ILE A 213 -1.81 17.92 -0.88
N PHE A 214 -1.60 16.75 -0.29
CA PHE A 214 -0.69 16.58 0.85
C PHE A 214 0.76 16.93 0.50
N MET A 215 1.25 16.55 -0.68
CA MET A 215 2.59 16.92 -1.15
C MET A 215 2.73 18.44 -1.29
N VAL A 216 1.74 19.12 -1.89
CA VAL A 216 1.75 20.59 -1.98
C VAL A 216 1.78 21.21 -0.59
N MET A 217 0.91 20.76 0.33
CA MET A 217 0.90 21.24 1.73
C MET A 217 2.28 21.07 2.39
N LEU A 218 2.91 19.91 2.23
CA LEU A 218 4.21 19.59 2.83
C LEU A 218 5.32 20.51 2.30
N PHE A 219 5.43 20.68 0.98
CA PHE A 219 6.44 21.54 0.37
C PHE A 219 6.21 23.02 0.68
N SER A 220 4.96 23.49 0.67
CA SER A 220 4.62 24.86 1.06
C SER A 220 5.01 25.14 2.52
N TYR A 221 4.66 24.23 3.44
CA TYR A 221 5.05 24.38 4.85
C TYR A 221 6.58 24.36 5.04
N MET A 222 7.27 23.47 4.32
CA MET A 222 8.74 23.40 4.35
C MET A 222 9.41 24.70 3.90
N ILE A 223 8.93 25.32 2.81
CA ILE A 223 9.47 26.58 2.30
C ILE A 223 9.23 27.71 3.31
N ILE A 224 8.03 27.82 3.88
CA ILE A 224 7.72 28.80 4.92
C ILE A 224 8.63 28.60 6.15
N GLY A 225 8.86 27.35 6.55
CA GLY A 225 9.78 27.01 7.63
C GLY A 225 11.22 27.44 7.34
N LEU A 226 11.70 27.26 6.10
CA LEU A 226 13.02 27.70 5.68
C LEU A 226 13.16 29.22 5.71
N ILE A 227 12.16 29.95 5.20
CA ILE A 227 12.14 31.42 5.25
C ILE A 227 12.13 31.88 6.72
N SER A 228 11.34 31.23 7.57
CA SER A 228 11.31 31.54 9.00
C SER A 228 12.64 31.26 9.69
N LEU A 229 13.36 30.20 9.30
CA LEU A 229 14.70 29.91 9.83
C LEU A 229 15.68 31.02 9.45
N VAL A 230 15.67 31.46 8.19
CA VAL A 230 16.51 32.58 7.74
C VAL A 230 16.13 33.86 8.50
N ALA A 231 14.84 34.16 8.63
CA ALA A 231 14.36 35.32 9.38
C ALA A 231 14.77 35.26 10.87
N ALA A 232 14.76 34.07 11.48
CA ALA A 232 15.21 33.85 12.84
C ALA A 232 16.71 34.19 13.02
N LEU A 233 17.56 33.85 12.03
CA LEU A 233 18.99 34.20 12.04
C LEU A 233 19.23 35.72 11.98
N PHE A 234 18.31 36.47 11.37
CA PHE A 234 18.34 37.94 11.35
C PHE A 234 17.63 38.58 12.57
N GLY A 235 17.25 37.78 13.58
CA GLY A 235 16.66 38.26 14.82
C GLY A 235 15.16 38.62 14.76
N VAL A 236 14.48 38.30 13.66
CA VAL A 236 13.03 38.53 13.52
C VAL A 236 12.26 37.65 14.51
N GLY A 237 11.28 38.23 15.22
CA GLY A 237 10.44 37.50 16.17
C GLY A 237 11.17 37.04 17.44
N GLY A 238 12.21 37.77 17.88
CA GLY A 238 12.97 37.41 19.08
C GLY A 238 13.87 36.18 18.90
N GLY A 239 14.31 35.91 17.66
CA GLY A 239 15.14 34.75 17.32
C GLY A 239 14.37 33.46 17.02
N TRP A 240 13.03 33.48 17.07
CA TRP A 240 12.16 32.34 16.74
C TRP A 240 11.52 32.45 15.34
N GLY A 241 11.84 33.49 14.58
CA GLY A 241 11.28 33.74 13.26
C GLY A 241 9.77 33.99 13.32
N PHE A 242 9.04 33.58 12.27
CA PHE A 242 7.59 33.71 12.20
C PHE A 242 6.84 32.80 13.19
N TYR A 243 7.54 31.85 13.83
CA TYR A 243 6.97 30.98 14.87
C TYR A 243 6.99 31.60 16.27
N GLY A 244 7.63 32.77 16.45
CA GLY A 244 7.54 33.56 17.69
C GLY A 244 6.21 34.31 17.84
N VAL A 245 5.37 34.30 16.80
CA VAL A 245 4.03 34.90 16.83
C VAL A 245 3.11 33.97 17.63
N GLY A 246 2.35 34.53 18.59
CA GLY A 246 1.53 33.77 19.55
C GLY A 246 0.66 32.68 18.91
N GLY A 247 0.35 31.62 19.67
CA GLY A 247 -0.15 30.33 19.15
C GLY A 247 -1.36 30.37 18.20
N ILE A 248 -2.20 31.41 18.28
CA ILE A 248 -3.30 31.63 17.32
C ILE A 248 -2.77 31.88 15.90
N GLY A 249 -1.67 32.61 15.75
CA GLY A 249 -1.07 32.89 14.45
C GLY A 249 -0.63 31.62 13.73
N ILE A 250 -0.01 30.68 14.44
CA ILE A 250 0.43 29.39 13.88
C ILE A 250 -0.77 28.58 13.39
N ILE A 251 -1.86 28.54 14.15
CA ILE A 251 -3.08 27.82 13.75
C ILE A 251 -3.68 28.43 12.48
N ILE A 252 -3.77 29.76 12.41
CA ILE A 252 -4.28 30.46 11.23
C ILE A 252 -3.39 30.21 10.02
N SER A 253 -2.06 30.23 10.18
CA SER A 253 -1.11 29.94 9.09
C SER A 253 -1.28 28.51 8.57
N LEU A 254 -1.42 27.52 9.44
CA LEU A 254 -1.64 26.13 9.03
C LEU A 254 -2.97 25.95 8.30
N LEU A 255 -4.04 26.58 8.78
CA LEU A 255 -5.34 26.57 8.11
C LEU A 255 -5.28 27.26 6.74
N ALA A 256 -4.60 28.41 6.64
CA ALA A 256 -4.43 29.12 5.38
C ALA A 256 -3.66 28.28 4.36
N VAL A 257 -2.56 27.63 4.75
CA VAL A 257 -1.78 26.75 3.87
C VAL A 257 -2.62 25.54 3.43
N GLY A 258 -3.38 24.94 4.34
CA GLY A 258 -4.29 23.85 4.02
C GLY A 258 -5.36 24.27 3.00
N LEU A 259 -6.08 25.35 3.28
CA LEU A 259 -7.11 25.88 2.38
C LEU A 259 -6.53 26.27 1.01
N ALA A 260 -5.36 26.90 0.98
CA ALA A 260 -4.69 27.26 -0.26
C ALA A 260 -4.34 26.02 -1.10
N ALA A 261 -3.76 24.98 -0.49
CA ALA A 261 -3.41 23.75 -1.21
C ALA A 261 -4.66 23.00 -1.71
N PHE A 262 -5.74 22.98 -0.94
CA PHE A 262 -7.02 22.39 -1.37
C PHE A 262 -7.67 23.18 -2.51
N SER A 263 -7.54 24.51 -2.53
CA SER A 263 -8.09 25.36 -3.59
C SER A 263 -7.29 25.31 -4.89
N LEU A 264 -6.01 24.91 -4.86
CA LEU A 264 -5.12 24.94 -6.01
C LEU A 264 -5.14 23.63 -6.83
N VAL A 265 -5.63 22.51 -6.26
CA VAL A 265 -5.57 21.15 -6.83
C VAL A 265 -6.94 20.58 -7.19
#